data_AF-A0A7Y2ZQV6-F1
#
_entry.id   AF-A0A7Y2ZQV6-F1
#
_cell.length_a   1.000
_cell.length_b   1.000
_cell.length_c   1.000
_cell.angle_alpha   90.00
_cell.angle_beta   90.00
_cell.angle_gamma   90.00
#
_symmetry.space_group_name_H-M   'P 1'
#
loop_
_entity.id
_entity.type
_entity.pdbx_description
1 polymer ?
#
loop_
_entity_poly.entity_id
_entity_poly.type
_entity_poly.pdbx_seq_one_letter_code
_entity_poly.pdbx_strand_id
1 'polypeptide(L)' 'MLYYLFEYLEKEFQFPGASLFGFITFRAAMAVILSLLISTIYGKRIINFLRRKQVGESIR' A
#
# COMPACT_ATOMS: atom_id res chain seq x y z
N MET A 1 4.45 21.56 -3.90
CA MET A 1 4.67 22.98 -3.51
C MET A 1 4.02 23.34 -2.17
N LEU A 2 3.86 22.37 -1.24
CA LEU A 2 3.39 22.57 0.15
C LEU A 2 4.49 22.21 1.17
N TYR A 3 5.75 22.21 0.73
CA TYR A 3 6.89 21.64 1.46
C TYR A 3 7.17 22.40 2.76
N TYR A 4 7.10 23.73 2.70
CA TYR A 4 7.40 24.61 3.83
C TYR A 4 6.35 24.58 4.97
N LEU A 5 5.09 24.23 4.68
CA LEU A 5 4.05 24.13 5.71
C LEU A 5 4.21 22.85 6.55
N PHE A 6 4.69 21.77 5.91
CA PHE A 6 4.99 20.52 6.58
C PHE A 6 6.30 20.59 7.38
N GLU A 7 7.31 21.30 6.88
CA GLU A 7 8.60 21.51 7.56
C GLU A 7 8.44 22.32 8.87
N TYR A 8 7.49 23.26 8.93
CA TYR A 8 7.17 24.02 10.16
C TYR A 8 6.46 23.16 11.22
N LEU A 9 5.65 22.18 10.80
CA LEU A 9 4.96 21.25 11.69
C LEU A 9 5.87 20.12 12.20
N GLU A 10 6.88 19.76 11.41
CA GLU A 10 7.89 18.75 11.73
C GLU A 10 8.86 19.19 12.85
N LYS A 11 9.08 20.51 12.96
CA LYS A 11 9.99 21.11 13.93
C LYS A 11 9.44 21.18 15.36
N GLU A 12 8.13 21.34 15.52
CA GLU A 12 7.46 21.51 16.81
C GLU A 12 7.14 20.17 17.51
N PHE A 13 6.91 19.08 16.77
CA PHE A 13 6.33 17.86 17.36
C PHE A 13 7.30 16.73 17.68
N GLN A 14 8.62 16.89 17.46
CA GLN A 14 9.70 15.92 17.79
C GLN A 14 9.27 14.45 17.84
N PHE A 15 8.52 13.96 16.83
CA PHE A 15 8.19 12.54 16.76
C PHE A 15 9.37 11.84 16.11
N PRO A 16 10.11 10.97 16.82
CA PRO A 16 11.19 10.19 16.21
C PRO A 16 10.59 9.36 15.07
N GLY A 17 10.95 9.70 13.82
CA GLY A 17 10.40 9.10 12.60
C GLY A 17 9.64 10.06 11.67
N ALA A 18 9.39 11.32 12.06
CA ALA A 18 8.74 12.31 11.20
C ALA A 18 9.53 12.56 9.89
N SER A 19 10.86 12.63 9.99
CA SER A 19 11.78 12.79 8.86
C SER A 19 11.74 11.63 7.86
N LEU A 20 11.28 10.43 8.26
CA LEU A 20 11.16 9.29 7.36
C LEU A 20 10.05 9.48 6.32
N PHE A 21 8.98 10.24 6.67
CA PHE A 21 7.88 10.53 5.75
C PHE A 21 8.24 11.51 4.63
N GLY A 22 9.32 12.28 4.80
CA GLY A 22 9.90 13.14 3.76
C GLY A 22 10.60 12.35 2.65
N PHE A 23 11.05 11.11 2.91
CA PHE A 23 11.72 10.30 1.91
C PHE A 23 10.72 9.55 1.03
N ILE A 24 10.89 9.71 -0.29
CA ILE A 24 10.10 8.99 -1.31
C ILE A 24 10.25 7.47 -1.15
N THR A 25 11.44 6.99 -0.75
CA THR A 25 11.75 5.58 -0.53
C THR A 25 10.89 4.95 0.57
N PHE A 26 10.64 5.67 1.66
CA PHE A 26 9.79 5.20 2.76
C PHE A 26 8.33 5.06 2.31
N ARG A 27 7.82 6.07 1.60
CA ARG A 27 6.46 6.04 1.03
C ARG A 27 6.29 4.89 0.02
N ALA A 28 7.29 4.66 -0.83
CA ALA A 28 7.29 3.54 -1.77
C ALA A 28 7.32 2.18 -1.07
N ALA A 29 8.16 2.02 -0.04
CA ALA A 29 8.22 0.79 0.74
C ALA A 29 6.88 0.50 1.44
N MET A 30 6.26 1.52 2.06
CA MET A 30 4.93 1.38 2.65
C MET A 30 3.86 0.99 1.61
N ALA A 31 3.89 1.58 0.41
CA ALA A 31 2.96 1.23 -0.66
C ALA A 31 3.11 -0.22 -1.11
N VAL A 32 4.34 -0.73 -1.22
CA VAL A 32 4.63 -2.12 -1.58
C VAL A 32 4.14 -3.08 -0.50
N ILE A 33 4.45 -2.80 0.77
CA ILE A 33 4.00 -3.63 1.90
C ILE A 33 2.47 -3.67 1.94
N LEU A 34 1.81 -2.51 1.80
CA LEU A 34 0.35 -2.44 1.79
C LEU A 34 -0.26 -3.21 0.62
N SER A 35 0.32 -3.08 -0.58
CA SER A 35 -0.11 -3.82 -1.77
C SER A 35 -0.03 -5.34 -1.56
N LEU A 36 1.08 -5.83 -1.00
CA LEU A 36 1.26 -7.23 -0.64
C LEU A 36 0.25 -7.70 0.41
N LEU A 37 -0.02 -6.89 1.42
CA LEU A 37 -0.98 -7.20 2.49
C LEU A 37 -2.40 -7.36 1.91
N ILE A 38 -2.82 -6.41 1.07
CA ILE A 38 -4.12 -6.47 0.37
C ILE A 38 -4.16 -7.68 -0.56
N SER A 39 -3.13 -7.90 -1.37
CA SER A 39 -3.05 -9.02 -2.32
C SER A 39 -3.11 -10.37 -1.60
N THR A 40 -2.44 -10.51 -0.46
CA THR A 40 -2.43 -11.77 0.30
C THR A 40 -3.78 -12.03 0.97
N ILE A 41 -4.41 -11.02 1.57
CA ILE A 41 -5.72 -11.16 2.23
C ILE A 41 -6.83 -11.43 1.22
N TYR A 42 -6.91 -10.62 0.16
CA TYR A 42 -8.03 -10.66 -0.80
C TYR A 42 -7.76 -11.58 -1.99
N GLY A 43 -6.51 -11.91 -2.29
CA GLY A 43 -6.11 -12.72 -3.44
C GLY A 43 -6.77 -14.10 -3.43
N LYS A 44 -6.82 -14.78 -2.29
CA LYS A 44 -7.51 -16.08 -2.18
C LYS A 44 -8.99 -16.00 -2.53
N ARG A 45 -9.66 -14.90 -2.14
CA ARG A 45 -11.08 -14.69 -2.43
C ARG A 45 -11.31 -14.42 -3.92
N ILE A 46 -10.44 -13.64 -4.55
CA ILE A 46 -10.47 -13.36 -5.99
C ILE A 46 -10.20 -14.65 -6.79
N ILE A 47 -9.17 -15.43 -6.43
CA ILE A 47 -8.85 -16.70 -7.10
C ILE A 47 -10.02 -17.67 -7.02
N ASN A 48 -10.63 -17.84 -5.84
CA ASN A 48 -11.79 -18.73 -5.69
C ASN A 48 -13.03 -18.22 -6.45
N PHE A 49 -13.23 -16.90 -6.53
CA PHE A 49 -14.30 -16.30 -7.32
C PHE A 49 -14.10 -16.54 -8.82
N LEU A 50 -12.89 -16.29 -9.33
CA LEU A 50 -12.54 -16.53 -10.73
C LEU A 50 -12.61 -18.02 -11.07
N ARG A 51 -12.11 -18.91 -10.19
CA ARG A 51 -12.21 -20.36 -10.36
C ARG A 51 -13.66 -20.80 -10.47
N ARG A 52 -14.57 -20.29 -9.62
CA ARG A 52 -16.01 -20.58 -9.73
C ARG A 52 -16.63 -20.08 -11.04
N LYS A 53 -16.13 -18.97 -11.61
CA LYS A 53 -16.56 -18.46 -12.92
C LYS A 53 -15.97 -19.22 -14.11
N GLN A 54 -14.74 -19.72 -14.00
CA GLN A 54 -14.06 -20.48 -15.06
C GLN A 54 -14.51 -21.95 -15.14
N VAL A 55 -15.09 -22.51 -14.08
CA VAL A 55 -15.60 -23.91 -14.08
C VAL A 55 -16.76 -24.13 -15.06
N GLY A 56 -17.40 -23.06 -15.56
CA GLY A 56 -18.39 -23.14 -16.65
C GLY A 56 -17.80 -23.18 -18.06
N GLU A 57 -16.54 -22.80 -18.23
CA GLU A 57 -15.77 -22.97 -19.47
C GLU A 57 -14.80 -24.14 -19.28
N SER A 58 -15.35 -25.36 -19.21
CA SER A 58 -14.53 -26.52 -19.57
C SER A 58 -14.17 -26.33 -21.04
N ILE A 59 -12.94 -25.90 -21.29
CA ILE A 59 -12.30 -25.88 -22.61
C ILE A 59 -12.60 -27.25 -23.26
N ARG A 60 -13.47 -27.25 -24.26
CA ARG A 60 -13.65 -28.36 -25.20
C ARG A 60 -12.65 -28.17 -26.34
#